data_AF-A0A7V5G9P2-F1
#
_entry.id   AF-A0A7V5G9P2-F1
#
_cell.length_a   1.000
_cell.length_b   1.000
_cell.length_c   1.000
_cell.angle_alpha   90.00
_cell.angle_beta   90.00
_cell.angle_gamma   90.00
#
_symmetry.space_group_name_H-M   'P 1'
#
loop_
_entity.id
_entity.type
_entity.pdbx_description
1 polymer ?
#
loop_
_entity_poly.entity_id
_entity_poly.type
_entity_poly.pdbx_seq_one_letter_code
_entity_poly.pdbx_strand_id
1 'polypeptide(L)'
;DFAWIIPVPSRPKIERSSDELFTSLNDLTKIERDWERPVPLINGGRILKNESSPVIVWETKKVEYYDLAVLSANDSHSLVNWLNQNGYHYPKEYDYILNDYIKNNWFFVAAKIDLNVAQNQDINQQIKTGHLIPLKISFPTSRIVYPLRISSIQTKIKHDQQNRYFYYPSNAGILIYIFAQHKQTLPKFDTLYANWIKADKIKNLAYDNQGNPWIKTKNQKYYLTKLYRRMNFSEMTYDLYPRLASNDQVVPYVPNVSHSSWKFYWLLTISGLLILVFLGWMGYEFKKNK
;
A
#
# COMPACT_ATOMS: atom_id res chain seq x y z
N ASP A 1 10.51 18.70 -10.59
CA ASP A 1 10.65 18.00 -9.30
C ASP A 1 9.35 17.29 -8.96
N PHE A 2 9.39 16.23 -8.14
CA PHE A 2 8.16 15.55 -7.71
C PHE A 2 7.68 16.15 -6.38
N ALA A 3 6.38 16.41 -6.27
CA ALA A 3 5.75 17.04 -5.12
C ALA A 3 4.46 16.30 -4.77
N TRP A 4 4.30 15.88 -3.50
CA TRP A 4 3.09 15.24 -3.01
C TRP A 4 2.69 15.87 -1.67
N ILE A 5 1.41 16.20 -1.53
CA ILE A 5 0.82 16.75 -0.32
C ILE A 5 -0.12 15.69 0.24
N ILE A 6 0.07 15.31 1.50
CA ILE A 6 -0.67 14.24 2.17
C ILE A 6 -1.34 14.85 3.42
N PRO A 7 -2.63 15.19 3.33
CA PRO A 7 -3.44 15.59 4.48
C PRO A 7 -3.57 14.44 5.49
N VAL A 8 -3.45 14.74 6.78
CA VAL A 8 -3.57 13.76 7.87
C VAL A 8 -4.39 14.32 9.06
N PRO A 9 -5.27 13.52 9.71
CA PRO A 9 -6.18 14.00 10.76
C PRO A 9 -5.55 14.60 12.02
N SER A 10 -4.25 14.39 12.26
CA SER A 10 -3.55 14.89 13.44
C SER A 10 -2.04 14.95 13.19
N ARG A 11 -1.27 15.59 14.09
CA ARG A 11 0.17 15.82 13.91
C ARG A 11 0.91 14.49 13.64
N PRO A 12 1.55 14.32 12.47
CA PRO A 12 2.24 13.10 12.12
C PRO A 12 3.66 13.05 12.69
N LYS A 13 4.15 11.84 12.95
CA LYS A 13 5.58 11.51 12.95
C LYS A 13 5.92 10.90 11.59
N ILE A 14 7.01 11.36 10.95
CA ILE A 14 7.47 10.81 9.67
C ILE A 14 8.82 10.11 9.83
N GLU A 15 8.91 8.90 9.29
CA GLU A 15 10.07 8.00 9.35
C GLU A 15 10.35 7.41 7.96
N ARG A 16 11.58 6.92 7.74
CA ARG A 16 11.90 6.02 6.63
C ARG A 16 11.09 4.72 6.81
N SER A 17 10.50 4.18 5.75
CA SER A 17 10.05 2.79 5.72
C SER A 17 11.14 1.88 5.16
N SER A 18 11.04 0.58 5.39
CA SER A 18 11.72 -0.40 4.55
C SER A 18 11.18 -0.36 3.12
N ASP A 19 12.10 -0.49 2.19
CA ASP A 19 11.95 -0.79 0.77
C ASP A 19 11.46 -2.22 0.50
N GLU A 20 11.85 -3.20 1.34
CA GLU A 20 11.37 -4.58 1.27
C GLU A 20 9.86 -4.72 1.54
N LEU A 21 9.28 -3.80 2.32
CA LEU A 21 7.92 -3.92 2.87
C LEU A 21 6.86 -4.24 1.82
N PHE A 22 6.90 -3.58 0.66
CA PHE A 22 5.91 -3.83 -0.41
C PHE A 22 6.19 -5.11 -1.20
N THR A 23 7.44 -5.55 -1.30
CA THR A 23 7.81 -6.85 -1.86
C THR A 23 7.29 -7.96 -0.94
N SER A 24 7.60 -7.90 0.36
CA SER A 24 7.14 -8.84 1.38
C SER A 24 5.60 -8.86 1.52
N LEU A 25 4.93 -7.71 1.43
CA LEU A 25 3.46 -7.64 1.39
C LEU A 25 2.89 -8.24 0.12
N ASN A 26 3.50 -7.98 -1.04
CA ASN A 26 3.06 -8.59 -2.28
C ASN A 26 3.22 -10.10 -2.23
N ASP A 27 4.34 -10.59 -1.72
CA ASP A 27 4.66 -12.03 -1.64
C ASP A 27 3.80 -12.75 -0.60
N LEU A 28 3.52 -12.13 0.55
CA LEU A 28 2.52 -12.60 1.51
C LEU A 28 1.11 -12.72 0.90
N THR A 29 0.83 -11.95 -0.14
CA THR A 29 -0.49 -11.84 -0.78
C THR A 29 -0.48 -12.26 -2.26
N LYS A 30 0.54 -13.01 -2.69
CA LYS A 30 0.55 -13.70 -3.98
C LYS A 30 -0.52 -14.78 -3.92
N ILE A 31 -1.52 -14.67 -4.79
CA ILE A 31 -2.30 -15.81 -5.22
C ILE A 31 -1.53 -16.42 -6.39
N GLU A 32 -1.28 -17.72 -6.37
CA GLU A 32 -0.87 -18.45 -7.56
C GLU A 32 -2.05 -18.51 -8.54
N ARG A 33 -2.14 -17.47 -9.39
CA ARG A 33 -2.97 -17.44 -10.59
C ARG A 33 -2.21 -16.73 -11.69
N ASP A 34 -2.26 -17.34 -12.87
CA ASP A 34 -1.44 -16.99 -14.01
C ASP A 34 -2.07 -15.81 -14.78
N TRP A 35 -1.55 -14.59 -14.57
CA TRP A 35 -1.79 -13.41 -15.39
C TRP A 35 -0.76 -12.30 -15.11
N GLU A 36 -0.69 -11.33 -16.02
CA GLU A 36 0.45 -10.42 -16.18
C GLU A 36 0.57 -9.33 -15.09
N ARG A 37 1.81 -8.87 -14.87
CA ARG A 37 2.15 -7.87 -13.84
C ARG A 37 1.84 -6.44 -14.34
N PRO A 38 1.23 -5.56 -13.51
CA PRO A 38 1.10 -4.15 -13.85
C PRO A 38 2.47 -3.45 -13.88
N VAL A 39 2.66 -2.56 -14.86
CA VAL A 39 3.94 -1.88 -15.15
C VAL A 39 4.06 -0.55 -14.38
N PRO A 40 5.25 -0.18 -13.85
CA PRO A 40 5.48 1.14 -13.25
C PRO A 40 5.37 2.29 -14.27
N LEU A 41 4.85 3.44 -13.81
CA LEU A 41 4.84 4.70 -14.58
C LEU A 41 6.04 5.58 -14.15
N ILE A 42 6.80 6.08 -15.13
CA ILE A 42 8.04 6.85 -14.91
C ILE A 42 8.08 8.06 -15.87
N ASN A 43 8.35 9.27 -15.37
CA ASN A 43 8.86 10.43 -16.14
C ASN A 43 9.29 11.56 -15.18
N GLY A 44 10.20 12.48 -15.58
CA GLY A 44 10.77 13.50 -14.68
C GLY A 44 11.29 14.80 -15.33
N GLY A 45 11.60 15.83 -14.51
CA GLY A 45 12.02 17.20 -14.92
C GLY A 45 12.29 18.16 -13.73
N ARG A 46 12.79 19.39 -13.94
CA ARG A 46 13.66 20.18 -13.00
C ARG A 46 13.58 21.73 -13.28
N ILE A 47 13.89 22.74 -12.43
CA ILE A 47 14.35 22.89 -11.01
C ILE A 47 14.10 24.33 -10.41
N LEU A 48 14.53 24.55 -9.13
CA LEU A 48 15.16 25.77 -8.49
C LEU A 48 14.34 26.60 -7.44
N LYS A 49 14.91 27.69 -6.87
CA LYS A 49 15.06 27.89 -5.39
C LYS A 49 14.80 29.33 -4.84
N ASN A 50 14.39 29.41 -3.55
CA ASN A 50 14.35 30.55 -2.59
C ASN A 50 13.33 31.70 -2.85
N GLU A 51 12.81 32.47 -1.86
CA GLU A 51 12.55 32.39 -0.39
C GLU A 51 11.94 33.79 0.04
N SER A 52 11.36 34.09 1.22
CA SER A 52 10.59 33.36 2.26
C SER A 52 9.88 34.39 3.20
N SER A 53 8.73 34.04 3.83
CA SER A 53 8.04 34.81 4.90
C SER A 53 6.92 33.98 5.57
N PRO A 54 6.23 34.43 6.66
CA PRO A 54 5.89 33.55 7.78
C PRO A 54 4.64 32.66 7.60
N VAL A 55 4.83 31.37 7.91
CA VAL A 55 3.79 30.35 8.19
C VAL A 55 4.31 29.46 9.33
N ILE A 56 3.42 28.92 10.18
CA ILE A 56 3.81 28.02 11.28
C ILE A 56 4.20 26.63 10.72
N VAL A 57 5.49 26.37 10.67
CA VAL A 57 6.07 25.07 10.30
C VAL A 57 6.42 24.30 11.57
N TRP A 58 5.89 23.09 11.74
CA TRP A 58 6.05 22.31 12.97
C TRP A 58 7.31 21.43 12.99
N GLU A 59 7.76 21.00 11.82
CA GLU A 59 8.94 20.17 11.60
C GLU A 59 9.35 20.26 10.12
N THR A 60 10.64 20.46 9.85
CA THR A 60 11.26 20.20 8.54
C THR A 60 12.30 19.10 8.69
N LYS A 61 12.35 18.19 7.73
CA LYS A 61 13.18 16.98 7.84
C LYS A 61 13.58 16.44 6.49
N LYS A 62 14.85 16.08 6.34
CA LYS A 62 15.31 15.22 5.24
C LYS A 62 15.14 13.76 5.64
N VAL A 63 14.49 12.96 4.81
CA VAL A 63 14.46 11.49 4.91
C VAL A 63 14.88 10.97 3.55
N GLU A 64 16.06 10.35 3.46
CA GLU A 64 16.67 9.98 2.19
C GLU A 64 16.75 11.19 1.23
N TYR A 65 16.20 11.08 0.02
CA TYR A 65 16.07 12.16 -0.96
C TYR A 65 14.76 12.96 -0.86
N TYR A 66 13.91 12.71 0.14
CA TYR A 66 12.71 13.50 0.41
C TYR A 66 13.05 14.71 1.30
N ASP A 67 12.75 15.91 0.80
CA ASP A 67 12.54 17.09 1.64
C ASP A 67 11.10 17.05 2.17
N LEU A 68 10.93 17.04 3.49
CA LEU A 68 9.62 16.97 4.16
C LEU A 68 9.36 18.22 4.99
N ALA A 69 8.11 18.70 4.96
CA ALA A 69 7.59 19.70 5.88
C ALA A 69 6.25 19.25 6.49
N VAL A 70 6.10 19.42 7.81
CA VAL A 70 4.85 19.22 8.54
C VAL A 70 4.21 20.58 8.82
N LEU A 71 3.02 20.78 8.24
CA LEU A 71 2.33 22.06 8.20
C LEU A 71 0.96 21.95 8.89
N SER A 72 0.49 23.06 9.45
CA SER A 72 -0.94 23.34 9.65
C SER A 72 -1.25 24.73 9.13
N ALA A 73 -2.47 24.98 8.69
CA ALA A 73 -2.89 26.29 8.22
C ALA A 73 -4.32 26.57 8.67
N ASN A 74 -4.64 27.85 8.89
CA ASN A 74 -5.99 28.32 9.23
C ASN A 74 -6.72 28.91 8.00
N ASP A 75 -6.01 29.03 6.87
CA ASP A 75 -6.48 29.58 5.59
C ASP A 75 -5.84 28.81 4.42
N SER A 76 -6.66 28.48 3.43
CA SER A 76 -6.22 27.77 2.22
C SER A 76 -5.37 28.63 1.30
N HIS A 77 -5.62 29.94 1.16
CA HIS A 77 -4.84 30.78 0.25
C HIS A 77 -3.39 30.93 0.72
N SER A 78 -3.18 31.10 2.03
CA SER A 78 -1.87 31.13 2.68
C SER A 78 -1.10 29.82 2.48
N LEU A 79 -1.76 28.67 2.65
CA LEU A 79 -1.15 27.35 2.40
C LEU A 79 -0.79 27.17 0.91
N VAL A 80 -1.66 27.56 -0.02
CA VAL A 80 -1.39 27.52 -1.46
C VAL A 80 -0.25 28.44 -1.86
N ASN A 81 -0.17 29.64 -1.28
CA ASN A 81 0.94 30.56 -1.53
C ASN A 81 2.27 29.98 -1.01
N TRP A 82 2.30 29.43 0.22
CA TRP A 82 3.48 28.77 0.79
C TRP A 82 3.93 27.57 -0.07
N LEU A 83 3.00 26.72 -0.49
CA LEU A 83 3.28 25.56 -1.34
C LEU A 83 3.90 25.98 -2.68
N ASN A 84 3.37 27.03 -3.32
CA ASN A 84 3.94 27.54 -4.56
C ASN A 84 5.31 28.19 -4.37
N GLN A 85 5.50 29.01 -3.32
CA GLN A 85 6.80 29.61 -2.98
C GLN A 85 7.89 28.57 -2.70
N ASN A 86 7.52 27.40 -2.16
CA ASN A 86 8.45 26.31 -1.86
C ASN A 86 8.59 25.27 -3.00
N GLY A 87 8.04 25.55 -4.19
CA GLY A 87 8.20 24.72 -5.40
C GLY A 87 7.35 23.45 -5.44
N TYR A 88 6.24 23.39 -4.70
CA TYR A 88 5.27 22.28 -4.75
C TYR A 88 4.23 22.44 -5.88
N HIS A 89 4.20 23.60 -6.56
CA HIS A 89 3.39 23.88 -7.76
C HIS A 89 1.89 23.53 -7.65
N TYR A 90 1.25 23.96 -6.55
CA TYR A 90 -0.16 23.70 -6.29
C TYR A 90 -1.07 24.65 -7.09
N PRO A 91 -1.96 24.18 -8.00
CA PRO A 91 -2.80 25.08 -8.79
C PRO A 91 -3.84 25.78 -7.92
N LYS A 92 -3.96 27.10 -8.07
CA LYS A 92 -4.81 27.93 -7.20
C LYS A 92 -6.29 27.55 -7.30
N GLU A 93 -6.74 27.02 -8.43
CA GLU A 93 -8.13 26.59 -8.65
C GLU A 93 -8.59 25.39 -7.79
N TYR A 94 -7.68 24.73 -7.03
CA TYR A 94 -8.02 23.63 -6.13
C TYR A 94 -7.97 24.00 -4.63
N ASP A 95 -7.75 25.27 -4.28
CA ASP A 95 -7.61 25.72 -2.88
C ASP A 95 -8.76 25.26 -1.95
N TYR A 96 -9.99 25.15 -2.47
CA TYR A 96 -11.16 24.60 -1.80
C TYR A 96 -10.95 23.17 -1.25
N ILE A 97 -10.09 22.36 -1.88
CA ILE A 97 -9.75 21.01 -1.40
C ILE A 97 -8.92 21.12 -0.12
N LEU A 98 -7.91 21.99 -0.08
CA LEU A 98 -7.13 22.24 1.15
C LEU A 98 -8.00 22.88 2.24
N ASN A 99 -8.89 23.80 1.86
CA ASN A 99 -9.82 24.46 2.78
C ASN A 99 -10.69 23.45 3.56
N ASP A 100 -11.19 22.40 2.89
CA ASP A 100 -11.99 21.38 3.57
C ASP A 100 -11.18 20.51 4.55
N TYR A 101 -9.88 20.27 4.30
CA TYR A 101 -9.00 19.65 5.28
C TYR A 101 -8.68 20.60 6.46
N ILE A 102 -8.47 21.89 6.17
CA ILE A 102 -8.23 22.95 7.18
C ILE A 102 -9.43 23.07 8.14
N LYS A 103 -10.67 23.09 7.64
CA LYS A 103 -11.90 23.13 8.45
C LYS A 103 -12.02 21.94 9.42
N ASN A 104 -11.40 20.81 9.09
CA ASN A 104 -11.35 19.62 9.95
C ASN A 104 -10.15 19.61 10.91
N ASN A 105 -9.33 20.67 10.93
CA ASN A 105 -8.09 20.81 11.70
C ASN A 105 -7.00 19.78 11.33
N TRP A 106 -6.95 19.35 10.06
CA TRP A 106 -5.94 18.41 9.58
C TRP A 106 -4.58 19.09 9.37
N PHE A 107 -3.52 18.30 9.55
CA PHE A 107 -2.15 18.67 9.22
C PHE A 107 -1.83 18.23 7.78
N PHE A 108 -0.80 18.82 7.19
CA PHE A 108 -0.32 18.46 5.86
C PHE A 108 1.13 18.02 5.93
N VAL A 109 1.42 16.83 5.41
CA VAL A 109 2.79 16.43 5.06
C VAL A 109 3.02 16.86 3.62
N ALA A 110 3.86 17.87 3.43
CA ALA A 110 4.37 18.23 2.12
C ALA A 110 5.70 17.50 1.90
N ALA A 111 5.77 16.64 0.88
CA ALA A 111 6.94 15.84 0.54
C ALA A 111 7.40 16.17 -0.89
N LYS A 112 8.68 16.51 -1.04
CA LYS A 112 9.30 16.84 -2.33
C LYS A 112 10.54 15.98 -2.57
N ILE A 113 10.72 15.50 -3.79
CA ILE A 113 11.98 14.91 -4.24
C ILE A 113 12.68 15.95 -5.12
N ASP A 114 13.83 16.46 -4.66
CA ASP A 114 14.69 17.29 -5.49
C ASP A 114 15.43 16.40 -6.51
N LEU A 115 15.12 16.58 -7.79
CA LEU A 115 15.74 15.82 -8.87
C LEU A 115 17.16 16.29 -9.21
N ASN A 116 17.73 17.27 -8.51
CA ASN A 116 19.18 17.50 -8.48
C ASN A 116 19.95 16.35 -7.83
N VAL A 117 19.35 15.66 -6.85
CA VAL A 117 20.00 14.52 -6.15
C VAL A 117 20.30 13.39 -7.15
N ALA A 118 19.63 13.37 -8.31
CA ALA A 118 19.91 12.48 -9.43
C ALA A 118 21.27 12.73 -10.16
N GLN A 119 22.13 13.63 -9.66
CA GLN A 119 23.57 13.60 -9.94
C GLN A 119 24.23 12.33 -9.36
N ASN A 120 23.72 11.82 -8.22
CA ASN A 120 24.04 10.48 -7.75
C ASN A 120 23.33 9.46 -8.67
N GLN A 121 24.11 8.58 -9.32
CA GLN A 121 23.60 7.64 -10.31
C GLN A 121 22.68 6.58 -9.70
N ASP A 122 22.95 6.12 -8.48
CA ASP A 122 22.17 5.06 -7.83
C ASP A 122 20.76 5.56 -7.49
N ILE A 123 20.64 6.78 -6.96
CA ILE A 123 19.35 7.42 -6.69
C ILE A 123 18.58 7.68 -7.99
N ASN A 124 19.28 8.09 -9.06
CA ASN A 124 18.71 8.25 -10.40
C ASN A 124 18.14 6.92 -10.94
N GLN A 125 18.85 5.80 -10.74
CA GLN A 125 18.37 4.46 -11.11
C GLN A 125 17.22 3.98 -10.21
N GLN A 126 17.24 4.23 -8.89
CA GLN A 126 16.12 3.90 -7.98
C GLN A 126 14.83 4.62 -8.40
N ILE A 127 14.92 5.92 -8.74
CA ILE A 127 13.78 6.70 -9.26
C ILE A 127 13.27 6.10 -10.58
N LYS A 128 14.17 5.75 -11.51
CA LYS A 128 13.81 5.15 -12.82
C LYS A 128 13.23 3.75 -12.73
N THR A 129 13.66 2.94 -11.78
CA THR A 129 13.19 1.55 -11.59
C THR A 129 11.93 1.47 -10.74
N GLY A 130 11.51 2.58 -10.12
CA GLY A 130 10.39 2.60 -9.19
C GLY A 130 10.73 2.08 -7.79
N HIS A 131 12.00 1.79 -7.50
CA HIS A 131 12.49 1.39 -6.18
C HIS A 131 12.64 2.59 -5.23
N LEU A 132 11.56 3.36 -5.08
CA LEU A 132 11.51 4.44 -4.12
C LEU A 132 11.29 3.89 -2.69
N ILE A 133 12.14 4.35 -1.77
CA ILE A 133 12.08 4.02 -0.34
C ILE A 133 10.78 4.64 0.21
N PRO A 134 9.82 3.87 0.76
CA PRO A 134 8.54 4.44 1.14
C PRO A 134 8.65 5.36 2.37
N LEU A 135 7.74 6.32 2.47
CA LEU A 135 7.59 7.15 3.68
C LEU A 135 6.62 6.49 4.66
N LYS A 136 7.05 6.31 5.90
CA LYS A 136 6.22 5.84 7.01
C LYS A 136 5.67 7.05 7.78
N ILE A 137 4.38 7.34 7.60
CA ILE A 137 3.68 8.43 8.27
C ILE A 137 2.79 7.83 9.37
N SER A 138 2.99 8.24 10.62
CA SER A 138 2.29 7.69 11.79
C SER A 138 1.58 8.81 12.56
N PHE A 139 0.26 8.69 12.74
CA PHE A 139 -0.57 9.69 13.43
C PHE A 139 -1.71 9.01 14.20
N PRO A 140 -2.15 9.54 15.36
CA PRO A 140 -3.34 9.05 16.04
C PRO A 140 -4.62 9.44 15.27
N THR A 141 -5.56 8.50 15.11
CA THR A 141 -6.89 8.76 14.54
C THR A 141 -7.94 7.86 15.20
N SER A 142 -9.18 8.34 15.32
CA SER A 142 -10.34 7.55 15.76
C SER A 142 -10.86 6.60 14.68
N ARG A 143 -10.51 6.83 13.40
CA ARG A 143 -10.96 6.02 12.26
C ARG A 143 -9.86 5.89 11.21
N ILE A 144 -9.76 4.70 10.60
CA ILE A 144 -8.88 4.47 9.45
C ILE A 144 -9.37 5.36 8.29
N VAL A 145 -8.45 6.10 7.68
CA VAL A 145 -8.69 6.93 6.50
C VAL A 145 -7.46 6.91 5.59
N TYR A 146 -7.67 6.97 4.28
CA TYR A 146 -6.66 7.25 3.28
C TYR A 146 -7.08 8.52 2.51
N PRO A 147 -6.24 9.58 2.46
CA PRO A 147 -6.62 10.92 2.02
C PRO A 147 -6.68 11.04 0.49
N LEU A 148 -7.57 10.29 -0.15
CA LEU A 148 -7.67 10.22 -1.61
C LEU A 148 -8.04 11.56 -2.26
N ARG A 149 -8.81 12.43 -1.59
CA ARG A 149 -9.38 13.61 -2.27
C ARG A 149 -8.33 14.59 -2.78
N ILE A 150 -7.17 14.69 -2.11
CA ILE A 150 -6.03 15.48 -2.58
C ILE A 150 -5.49 15.00 -3.95
N SER A 151 -5.67 13.73 -4.29
CA SER A 151 -5.17 13.15 -5.54
C SER A 151 -6.03 13.49 -6.76
N SER A 152 -7.25 14.06 -6.59
CA SER A 152 -8.09 14.52 -7.71
C SER A 152 -7.48 15.68 -8.52
N ILE A 153 -6.47 16.34 -7.94
CA ILE A 153 -5.82 17.56 -8.44
C ILE A 153 -5.01 17.25 -9.70
N GLN A 154 -5.44 17.81 -10.82
CA GLN A 154 -4.72 17.74 -12.10
C GLN A 154 -4.02 19.06 -12.37
N THR A 155 -2.69 19.04 -12.36
CA THR A 155 -1.85 20.18 -12.71
C THR A 155 -1.85 20.41 -14.22
N LYS A 156 -2.16 21.63 -14.68
CA LYS A 156 -2.06 21.99 -16.10
C LYS A 156 -0.62 22.41 -16.40
N ILE A 157 0.17 21.56 -17.04
CA ILE A 157 1.47 21.95 -17.59
C ILE A 157 1.21 22.99 -18.70
N LYS A 158 1.77 24.19 -18.57
CA LYS A 158 1.77 25.18 -19.66
C LYS A 158 2.57 24.59 -20.83
N HIS A 159 2.08 24.76 -22.06
CA HIS A 159 2.79 24.30 -23.25
C HIS A 159 4.24 24.80 -23.26
N ASP A 160 5.17 23.86 -23.30
CA ASP A 160 6.53 24.09 -23.78
C ASP A 160 6.45 24.60 -25.22
N GLN A 161 7.29 25.58 -25.58
CA GLN A 161 7.35 26.14 -26.94
C GLN A 161 7.72 25.08 -27.99
N GLN A 162 8.24 23.92 -27.57
CA GLN A 162 8.48 22.75 -28.43
C GLN A 162 7.24 21.89 -28.72
N ASN A 163 6.02 22.33 -28.35
CA ASN A 163 4.73 21.70 -28.69
C ASN A 163 4.61 20.20 -28.29
N ARG A 164 5.22 19.82 -27.16
CA ARG A 164 5.26 18.42 -26.68
C ARG A 164 3.98 18.09 -25.89
N TYR A 165 3.13 17.23 -26.45
CA TYR A 165 1.91 16.75 -25.81
C TYR A 165 2.19 15.80 -24.64
N PHE A 166 2.32 16.33 -23.43
CA PHE A 166 2.34 15.54 -22.20
C PHE A 166 0.91 15.10 -21.84
N TYR A 167 0.53 13.91 -22.30
CA TYR A 167 -0.74 13.29 -21.95
C TYR A 167 -0.71 12.84 -20.48
N TYR A 168 -1.53 13.48 -19.63
CA TYR A 168 -1.74 12.98 -18.26
C TYR A 168 -2.48 11.64 -18.31
N PRO A 169 -2.13 10.67 -17.46
CA PRO A 169 -3.00 9.52 -17.26
C PRO A 169 -4.36 10.02 -16.75
N SER A 170 -5.46 9.61 -17.37
CA SER A 170 -6.81 10.01 -16.94
C SER A 170 -7.27 9.28 -15.67
N ASN A 171 -6.52 8.24 -15.27
CA ASN A 171 -6.83 7.32 -14.19
C ASN A 171 -5.56 6.80 -13.50
N ALA A 172 -5.72 6.34 -12.26
CA ALA A 172 -4.69 5.65 -11.49
C ALA A 172 -5.20 4.29 -10.99
N GLY A 173 -4.27 3.35 -10.80
CA GLY A 173 -4.51 2.12 -10.04
C GLY A 173 -4.20 2.35 -8.57
N ILE A 174 -5.20 2.25 -7.71
CA ILE A 174 -5.06 2.38 -6.26
C ILE A 174 -4.98 0.98 -5.65
N LEU A 175 -3.86 0.67 -5.00
CA LEU A 175 -3.66 -0.57 -4.23
C LEU A 175 -3.47 -0.21 -2.75
N ILE A 176 -4.29 -0.77 -1.87
CA ILE A 176 -4.28 -0.50 -0.43
C ILE A 176 -4.15 -1.82 0.34
N TYR A 177 -3.15 -1.90 1.21
CA TYR A 177 -3.02 -2.94 2.23
C TYR A 177 -3.51 -2.40 3.57
N ILE A 178 -4.41 -3.11 4.25
CA ILE A 178 -4.97 -2.69 5.54
C ILE A 178 -4.81 -3.82 6.54
N PHE A 179 -4.07 -3.57 7.63
CA PHE A 179 -4.06 -4.39 8.83
C PHE A 179 -5.07 -3.83 9.84
N ALA A 180 -6.08 -4.64 10.20
CA ALA A 180 -7.13 -4.27 11.15
C ALA A 180 -7.45 -5.43 12.09
N GLN A 181 -8.45 -5.28 12.97
CA GLN A 181 -8.93 -6.39 13.80
C GLN A 181 -9.88 -7.33 13.04
N HIS A 182 -10.53 -6.84 11.98
CA HIS A 182 -11.47 -7.57 11.11
C HIS A 182 -11.25 -7.18 9.65
N LYS A 183 -11.75 -7.99 8.73
CA LYS A 183 -11.73 -7.74 7.28
C LYS A 183 -12.33 -6.37 6.96
N GLN A 184 -11.64 -5.61 6.13
CA GLN A 184 -12.07 -4.28 5.71
C GLN A 184 -12.65 -4.31 4.28
N THR A 185 -13.43 -3.29 3.94
CA THR A 185 -13.94 -3.09 2.58
C THR A 185 -14.01 -1.59 2.22
N LEU A 186 -13.96 -1.30 0.93
CA LEU A 186 -14.14 0.01 0.33
C LEU A 186 -15.10 -0.09 -0.86
N PRO A 187 -16.04 0.85 -1.06
CA PRO A 187 -17.00 0.79 -2.16
C PRO A 187 -16.32 0.77 -3.53
N LYS A 188 -16.73 -0.19 -4.39
CA LYS A 188 -16.16 -0.43 -5.74
C LYS A 188 -14.67 -0.86 -5.76
N PHE A 189 -14.09 -1.29 -4.63
CA PHE A 189 -12.75 -1.89 -4.60
C PHE A 189 -12.85 -3.42 -4.60
N ASP A 190 -12.04 -4.06 -5.44
CA ASP A 190 -11.87 -5.51 -5.47
C ASP A 190 -11.04 -5.96 -4.26
N THR A 191 -11.51 -6.97 -3.54
CA THR A 191 -10.71 -7.62 -2.50
C THR A 191 -9.81 -8.66 -3.15
N LEU A 192 -8.53 -8.34 -3.31
CA LEU A 192 -7.53 -9.24 -3.89
C LEU A 192 -7.02 -10.28 -2.88
N TYR A 193 -7.00 -9.94 -1.59
CA TYR A 193 -6.59 -10.83 -0.51
C TYR A 193 -7.28 -10.46 0.80
N ALA A 194 -7.60 -11.45 1.64
CA ALA A 194 -8.19 -11.27 2.95
C ALA A 194 -7.80 -12.46 3.85
N ASN A 195 -6.97 -12.28 4.87
CA ASN A 195 -6.66 -13.35 5.84
C ASN A 195 -6.06 -12.85 7.17
N TRP A 196 -6.08 -13.71 8.19
CA TRP A 196 -5.40 -13.50 9.47
C TRP A 196 -3.89 -13.70 9.39
N ILE A 197 -3.11 -12.69 9.76
CA ILE A 197 -1.65 -12.74 9.82
C ILE A 197 -1.20 -12.65 11.29
N LYS A 198 -0.37 -13.60 11.74
CA LYS A 198 0.23 -13.58 13.09
C LYS A 198 1.18 -12.38 13.25
N ALA A 199 1.22 -11.80 14.45
CA ALA A 199 2.02 -10.62 14.77
C ALA A 199 3.49 -10.75 14.36
N ASP A 200 4.11 -11.90 14.61
CA ASP A 200 5.52 -12.12 14.29
C ASP A 200 5.77 -12.20 12.78
N LYS A 201 4.80 -12.72 12.00
CA LYS A 201 4.87 -12.64 10.53
C LYS A 201 4.68 -11.20 10.03
N ILE A 202 3.97 -10.33 10.76
CA ILE A 202 3.84 -8.90 10.43
C ILE A 202 5.13 -8.16 10.76
N LYS A 203 5.73 -8.40 11.94
CA LYS A 203 7.03 -7.84 12.34
C LYS A 203 8.10 -8.15 11.29
N ASN A 204 8.15 -9.39 10.83
CA ASN A 204 9.16 -9.90 9.90
C ASN A 204 8.85 -9.62 8.41
N LEU A 205 7.97 -8.66 8.08
CA LEU A 205 7.79 -8.20 6.70
C LEU A 205 8.88 -7.24 6.24
N ALA A 206 9.51 -6.53 7.18
CA ALA A 206 10.37 -5.39 6.92
C ALA A 206 11.05 -4.91 8.19
N TYR A 207 12.27 -4.39 8.05
CA TYR A 207 13.06 -3.85 9.15
C TYR A 207 13.49 -2.41 8.88
N ASP A 208 13.71 -1.62 9.94
CA ASP A 208 14.38 -0.32 9.83
C ASP A 208 15.91 -0.47 9.73
N ASN A 209 16.61 0.64 9.49
CA ASN A 209 18.07 0.67 9.31
C ASN A 209 18.84 0.27 10.59
N GLN A 210 18.14 0.02 11.70
CA GLN A 210 18.66 -0.45 12.98
C GLN A 210 18.22 -1.90 13.28
N GLY A 211 17.61 -2.59 12.31
CA GLY A 211 17.17 -3.99 12.43
C GLY A 211 15.88 -4.20 13.21
N ASN A 212 15.15 -3.14 13.61
CA ASN A 212 13.88 -3.29 14.32
C ASN A 212 12.73 -3.54 13.34
N PRO A 213 11.70 -4.32 13.72
CA PRO A 213 10.48 -4.45 12.93
C PRO A 213 9.84 -3.11 12.59
N TRP A 214 9.44 -2.94 11.32
CA TRP A 214 8.83 -1.70 10.80
C TRP A 214 7.64 -1.18 11.61
N ILE A 215 6.92 -2.06 12.31
CA ILE A 215 5.75 -1.75 13.16
C ILE A 215 5.80 -2.48 14.51
N LYS A 216 5.35 -1.81 15.57
CA LYS A 216 5.11 -2.43 16.88
C LYS A 216 3.66 -2.94 16.97
N THR A 217 3.49 -4.25 17.03
CA THR A 217 2.18 -4.93 17.15
C THR A 217 1.67 -4.94 18.59
N LYS A 218 0.40 -4.60 18.82
CA LYS A 218 -0.27 -4.76 20.14
C LYS A 218 -1.02 -6.09 20.27
N ASN A 219 -1.63 -6.56 19.18
CA ASN A 219 -2.40 -7.82 19.16
C ASN A 219 -1.56 -8.98 18.63
N GLN A 220 -1.88 -10.21 19.04
CA GLN A 220 -1.21 -11.46 18.58
C GLN A 220 -1.40 -11.75 17.07
N LYS A 221 -2.44 -11.19 16.46
CA LYS A 221 -2.73 -11.30 15.03
C LYS A 221 -3.54 -10.09 14.56
N TYR A 222 -3.46 -9.80 13.27
CA TYR A 222 -4.28 -8.79 12.58
C TYR A 222 -4.86 -9.39 11.32
N TYR A 223 -6.02 -8.90 10.90
CA TYR A 223 -6.62 -9.24 9.63
C TYR A 223 -6.00 -8.34 8.54
N LEU A 224 -5.33 -8.93 7.55
CA LEU A 224 -4.79 -8.24 6.38
C LEU A 224 -5.81 -8.28 5.24
N THR A 225 -6.17 -7.12 4.73
CA THR A 225 -6.98 -6.95 3.51
C THR A 225 -6.14 -6.25 2.43
N LYS A 226 -6.09 -6.80 1.21
CA LYS A 226 -5.53 -6.16 0.01
C LYS A 226 -6.70 -5.73 -0.88
N LEU A 227 -6.88 -4.43 -1.05
CA LEU A 227 -7.94 -3.82 -1.86
C LEU A 227 -7.33 -3.15 -3.09
N TYR A 228 -7.93 -3.35 -4.27
CA TYR A 228 -7.51 -2.69 -5.50
C TYR A 228 -8.68 -2.00 -6.20
N ARG A 229 -8.42 -0.87 -6.87
CA ARG A 229 -9.36 -0.26 -7.82
C ARG A 229 -8.59 0.61 -8.82
N ARG A 230 -8.89 0.45 -10.11
CA ARG A 230 -8.57 1.47 -11.12
C ARG A 230 -9.69 2.51 -11.17
N MET A 231 -9.36 3.80 -11.08
CA MET A 231 -10.35 4.88 -11.11
C MET A 231 -9.82 6.14 -11.80
N ASN A 232 -10.72 6.93 -12.37
CA ASN A 232 -10.37 8.20 -12.99
C ASN A 232 -10.06 9.26 -11.92
N PHE A 233 -9.22 10.24 -12.23
CA PHE A 233 -8.91 11.34 -11.29
C PHE A 233 -10.16 12.17 -10.91
N SER A 234 -11.15 12.24 -11.80
CA SER A 234 -12.47 12.82 -11.53
C SER A 234 -13.35 12.00 -10.56
N GLU A 235 -13.01 10.76 -10.24
CA GLU A 235 -13.72 9.94 -9.23
C GLU A 235 -13.13 10.09 -7.83
N MET A 236 -11.98 10.77 -7.68
CA MET A 236 -11.27 10.97 -6.41
C MET A 236 -11.88 12.12 -5.60
N THR A 237 -13.21 12.24 -5.57
CA THR A 237 -13.92 13.38 -4.95
C THR A 237 -13.99 13.33 -3.43
N TYR A 238 -13.71 12.18 -2.82
CA TYR A 238 -13.78 11.95 -1.37
C TYR A 238 -12.64 11.06 -0.87
N ASP A 239 -12.26 11.23 0.40
CA ASP A 239 -11.30 10.36 1.06
C ASP A 239 -11.87 8.95 1.27
N LEU A 240 -10.98 7.96 1.27
CA LEU A 240 -11.36 6.56 1.46
C LEU A 240 -11.38 6.25 2.95
N TYR A 241 -12.58 5.99 3.47
CA TYR A 241 -12.80 5.49 4.82
C TYR A 241 -13.16 3.99 4.76
N PRO A 242 -12.22 3.08 5.08
CA PRO A 242 -12.51 1.67 5.24
C PRO A 242 -13.66 1.41 6.22
N ARG A 243 -14.32 0.29 5.99
CA ARG A 243 -15.50 -0.18 6.74
C ARG A 243 -15.26 -1.64 7.10
N LEU A 244 -15.85 -2.10 8.20
CA LEU A 244 -15.98 -3.53 8.47
C LEU A 244 -16.72 -4.20 7.31
N ALA A 245 -16.20 -5.33 6.84
CA ALA A 245 -16.93 -6.21 5.94
C ALA A 245 -18.07 -6.92 6.70
N SER A 246 -19.04 -7.48 5.98
CA SER A 246 -20.15 -8.25 6.58
C SER A 246 -19.70 -9.56 7.23
N ASN A 247 -18.50 -10.04 6.94
CA ASN A 247 -17.88 -11.21 7.55
C ASN A 247 -16.34 -11.17 7.40
N ASP A 248 -15.65 -12.05 8.11
CA ASP A 248 -14.19 -12.26 8.03
C ASP A 248 -13.77 -13.35 7.01
N GLN A 249 -14.61 -13.67 6.01
CA GLN A 249 -14.30 -14.73 5.03
C GLN A 249 -12.99 -14.46 4.28
N VAL A 250 -12.12 -15.48 4.24
CA VAL A 250 -10.82 -15.39 3.59
C VAL A 250 -10.92 -15.22 2.07
N VAL A 251 -9.95 -14.53 1.48
CA VAL A 251 -9.80 -14.33 0.03
C VAL A 251 -8.33 -14.61 -0.34
N PRO A 252 -8.05 -15.50 -1.31
CA PRO A 252 -9.01 -16.30 -2.07
C PRO A 252 -9.79 -17.27 -1.15
N TYR A 253 -11.04 -17.56 -1.50
CA TYR A 253 -11.79 -18.61 -0.82
C TYR A 253 -11.13 -19.95 -1.17
N VAL A 254 -10.39 -20.51 -0.20
CA VAL A 254 -9.96 -21.90 -0.27
C VAL A 254 -11.14 -22.74 0.19
N PRO A 255 -11.68 -23.65 -0.64
CA PRO A 255 -12.73 -24.57 -0.20
C PRO A 255 -12.25 -25.36 1.01
N ASN A 256 -13.18 -25.74 1.88
CA ASN A 256 -12.89 -26.64 2.99
C ASN A 256 -12.67 -28.06 2.45
N VAL A 257 -11.51 -28.28 1.82
CA VAL A 257 -11.02 -29.61 1.44
C VAL A 257 -10.70 -30.34 2.74
N SER A 258 -11.75 -30.91 3.33
CA SER A 258 -11.64 -31.82 4.46
C SER A 258 -10.69 -32.93 4.04
N HIS A 259 -9.45 -32.84 4.54
CA HIS A 259 -8.47 -33.92 4.46
C HIS A 259 -8.95 -34.99 5.42
N SER A 260 -9.99 -35.70 5.01
CA SER A 260 -10.54 -36.88 5.64
C SER A 260 -9.55 -38.02 5.42
N SER A 261 -8.39 -37.89 6.05
CA SER A 261 -7.34 -38.90 6.11
C SER A 261 -7.90 -40.24 6.60
N TRP A 262 -8.96 -40.21 7.42
CA TRP A 262 -9.84 -41.34 7.71
C TRP A 262 -10.18 -42.16 6.46
N LYS A 263 -10.67 -41.57 5.36
CA LYS A 263 -11.02 -42.28 4.13
C LYS A 263 -9.80 -42.93 3.46
N PHE A 264 -8.64 -42.26 3.51
CA PHE A 264 -7.38 -42.79 2.98
C PHE A 264 -6.88 -43.98 3.82
N TYR A 265 -6.90 -43.86 5.15
CA TYR A 265 -6.58 -44.95 6.06
C TYR A 265 -7.57 -46.13 5.94
N TRP A 266 -8.86 -45.87 5.74
CA TRP A 266 -9.87 -46.92 5.51
C TRP A 266 -9.65 -47.69 4.21
N LEU A 267 -9.22 -47.02 3.14
CA LEU A 267 -8.84 -47.69 1.89
C LEU A 267 -7.58 -48.55 2.07
N LEU A 268 -6.60 -48.07 2.83
CA LEU A 268 -5.39 -48.83 3.15
C LEU A 268 -5.70 -50.07 4.03
N THR A 269 -6.60 -49.96 5.02
CA THR A 269 -6.97 -51.13 5.85
C THR A 269 -7.80 -52.16 5.08
N ILE A 270 -8.73 -51.74 4.20
CA ILE A 270 -9.41 -52.66 3.27
C ILE A 270 -8.38 -53.38 2.39
N SER A 271 -7.45 -52.63 1.77
CA SER A 271 -6.43 -53.21 0.89
C SER A 271 -5.54 -54.22 1.61
N GLY A 272 -5.08 -53.90 2.82
CA GLY A 272 -4.31 -54.82 3.66
C GLY A 272 -5.08 -56.10 4.03
N LEU A 273 -6.36 -55.98 4.38
CA LEU A 273 -7.21 -57.15 4.66
C LEU A 273 -7.42 -58.03 3.42
N LEU A 274 -7.66 -57.44 2.25
CA LEU A 274 -7.80 -58.19 0.99
C LEU A 274 -6.52 -58.94 0.62
N ILE A 275 -5.35 -58.32 0.82
CA ILE A 275 -4.04 -58.97 0.61
C ILE A 275 -3.86 -60.15 1.57
N LEU A 276 -4.20 -60.00 2.86
CA LEU A 276 -4.11 -61.10 3.84
C LEU A 276 -5.06 -62.26 3.52
N VAL A 277 -6.29 -61.97 3.07
CA VAL A 277 -7.24 -62.99 2.62
C VAL A 277 -6.71 -63.72 1.37
N PHE A 278 -6.15 -62.99 0.39
CA PHE A 278 -5.58 -63.57 -0.82
C PHE A 278 -4.36 -64.46 -0.53
N LEU A 279 -3.44 -64.01 0.34
CA LEU A 279 -2.30 -64.80 0.78
C LEU A 279 -2.73 -66.06 1.56
N GLY A 280 -3.73 -65.94 2.43
CA GLY A 280 -4.32 -67.08 3.14
C GLY A 280 -4.96 -68.10 2.20
N TRP A 281 -5.68 -67.64 1.18
CA TRP A 281 -6.28 -68.50 0.15
C TRP A 281 -5.23 -69.21 -0.72
N MET A 282 -4.19 -68.50 -1.18
CA MET A 282 -3.06 -69.14 -1.88
C MET A 282 -2.36 -70.18 -1.00
N GLY A 283 -2.14 -69.88 0.29
CA GLY A 283 -1.53 -70.82 1.24
C GLY A 283 -2.39 -72.07 1.49
N TYR A 284 -3.72 -71.93 1.46
CA TYR A 284 -4.66 -73.05 1.54
C TYR A 284 -4.58 -73.93 0.28
N GLU A 285 -4.68 -73.35 -0.92
CA GLU A 285 -4.59 -74.12 -2.17
C GLU A 285 -3.20 -74.77 -2.36
N PHE A 286 -2.10 -74.12 -1.95
CA PHE A 286 -0.77 -74.75 -1.94
C PHE A 286 -0.65 -75.94 -0.98
N LYS A 287 -1.43 -75.97 0.10
CA LYS A 287 -1.48 -77.08 1.06
C LYS A 287 -2.46 -78.18 0.65
N LYS A 288 -3.45 -77.86 -0.18
CA LYS A 288 -4.46 -78.78 -0.75
C LYS A 288 -3.95 -79.55 -1.97
N ASN A 289 -2.91 -79.04 -2.64
CA ASN A 289 -2.23 -79.68 -3.77
C ASN A 289 -0.88 -80.34 -3.36
N LYS A 290 -0.82 -80.89 -2.14
CA LYS A 290 0.32 -81.62 -1.56
C LYS A 290 -0.17 -82.82 -0.75
#